data_AF-A0A2D7BP85-F1
#
_entry.id   AF-A0A2D7BP85-F1
#
_cell.length_a   1.000
_cell.length_b   1.000
_cell.length_c   1.000
_cell.angle_alpha   90.00
_cell.angle_beta   90.00
_cell.angle_gamma   90.00
#
_symmetry.space_group_name_H-M   'P 1'
#
loop_
_entity.id
_entity.type
_entity.pdbx_description
1 polymer ?
#
loop_
_entity_poly.entity_id
_entity_poly.type
_entity_poly.pdbx_seq_one_letter_code
_entity_poly.pdbx_strand_id
1 'polypeptide(L)' 'MKIIIKNGESVETYHNAGDVVVLPKSKLVRRFNEYGSLIEEYSLVDKKITLDDDLENDQTEIVVTLLVEK' A
#
# COMPACT_ATOMS: atom_id res chain seq x y z
N MET A 1 8.61 -6.46 2.67
CA MET A 1 7.76 -5.82 1.66
C MET A 1 6.83 -4.91 2.42
N LYS A 2 6.78 -3.67 1.99
CA LYS A 2 6.08 -2.59 2.68
C LYS A 2 5.14 -1.91 1.71
N ILE A 3 3.91 -1.68 2.14
CA ILE A 3 2.88 -0.98 1.39
C ILE A 3 2.58 0.30 2.15
N ILE A 4 2.69 1.45 1.50
CA ILE A 4 2.42 2.77 2.07
C ILE A 4 1.19 3.34 1.35
N ILE A 5 0.13 3.64 2.07
CA ILE A 5 -1.03 4.37 1.53
C ILE A 5 -0.93 5.83 1.98
N LYS A 6 -0.99 6.77 1.04
CA LYS A 6 -1.01 8.21 1.28
C LYS A 6 -2.36 8.77 0.86
N ASN A 7 -3.09 9.37 1.81
CA ASN A 7 -4.34 10.08 1.57
C ASN A 7 -4.22 11.50 2.14
N GLY A 8 -3.84 12.46 1.30
CA GLY A 8 -3.45 13.80 1.75
C GLY A 8 -2.26 13.76 2.72
N GLU A 9 -2.46 14.28 3.94
CA GLU A 9 -1.44 14.29 5.01
C GLU A 9 -1.37 12.95 5.78
N SER A 10 -2.37 12.08 5.62
CA SER A 10 -2.39 10.78 6.29
C SER A 10 -1.51 9.76 5.57
N VAL A 11 -0.63 9.10 6.33
CA VAL A 11 0.27 8.06 5.84
C VAL A 11 0.07 6.81 6.68
N GLU A 12 -0.32 5.72 6.04
CA GLU A 12 -0.47 4.42 6.68
C GLU A 12 0.48 3.39 6.04
N THR A 13 1.02 2.49 6.85
CA THR A 13 1.98 1.48 6.41
C THR A 13 1.50 0.07 6.75
N TYR A 14 1.58 -0.84 5.79
CA TYR A 14 1.21 -2.25 5.92
C TYR A 14 2.37 -3.13 5.48
N HIS A 15 2.45 -4.32 6.07
CA HIS A 15 3.50 -5.30 5.77
C HIS A 15 2.92 -6.64 5.30
N ASN A 16 1.59 -6.80 5.35
CA ASN A 16 0.91 -7.99 4.87
C ASN A 16 0.19 -7.70 3.54
N ALA A 17 0.43 -8.55 2.55
CA ALA A 17 -0.15 -8.40 1.21
C ALA A 17 -1.67 -8.62 1.17
N GLY A 18 -2.24 -9.28 2.18
CA GLY A 18 -3.69 -9.50 2.28
C GLY A 18 -4.48 -8.26 2.74
N ASP A 19 -3.81 -7.31 3.39
CA ASP A 19 -4.49 -6.15 4.00
C ASP A 19 -4.91 -5.11 2.96
N VAL A 20 -4.26 -5.09 1.80
CA VAL A 20 -4.44 -4.07 0.76
C VAL A 20 -4.54 -4.72 -0.62
N VAL A 21 -5.68 -4.53 -1.27
CA VAL A 21 -5.92 -4.98 -2.65
C VAL A 21 -6.02 -3.79 -3.57
N VAL A 22 -5.22 -3.79 -4.64
CA VAL A 22 -5.26 -2.78 -5.70
C VAL A 22 -6.03 -3.34 -6.89
N LEU A 23 -7.06 -2.61 -7.33
CA LEU A 23 -7.88 -2.93 -8.50
C LEU A 23 -7.51 -1.96 -9.64
N PRO A 24 -6.50 -2.29 -10.47
CA PRO A 24 -5.91 -1.33 -11.40
C PRO A 24 -6.89 -0.89 -12.51
N LYS A 25 -7.78 -1.77 -12.95
CA LYS A 25 -8.77 -1.45 -13.99
C LYS A 25 -9.80 -0.42 -13.51
N SER A 26 -10.26 -0.58 -12.28
CA SER A 26 -11.26 0.30 -11.65
C SER A 26 -10.62 1.51 -10.98
N LYS A 27 -9.28 1.58 -10.91
CA LYS A 27 -8.53 2.57 -10.13
C LYS A 27 -9.00 2.65 -8.68
N LEU A 28 -9.10 1.50 -8.00
CA LEU A 28 -9.49 1.45 -6.59
C LEU A 28 -8.41 0.78 -5.73
N VAL A 29 -8.34 1.19 -4.47
CA VAL A 29 -7.58 0.52 -3.41
C VAL A 29 -8.56 0.13 -2.32
N ARG A 30 -8.52 -1.13 -1.89
CA ARG A 30 -9.38 -1.67 -0.83
C ARG A 30 -8.53 -2.17 0.32
N ARG A 31 -8.96 -1.86 1.54
CA ARG A 31 -8.37 -2.34 2.78
C ARG A 31 -9.23 -3.39 3.42
N PHE A 32 -8.61 -4.44 3.93
CA PHE A 32 -9.28 -5.53 4.62
C PHE A 32 -8.72 -5.69 6.04
N ASN A 33 -9.55 -6.19 6.96
CA ASN A 33 -9.07 -6.59 8.28
C ASN A 33 -8.50 -8.01 8.25
N GLU A 34 -7.97 -8.46 9.38
CA GLU A 34 -7.40 -9.82 9.56
C GLU A 34 -8.39 -10.96 9.29
N TYR A 35 -9.70 -10.68 9.28
CA TYR A 35 -10.77 -11.63 8.98
C TYR A 35 -11.23 -11.59 7.51
N GLY A 36 -10.62 -10.74 6.67
CA GLY A 36 -10.96 -10.57 5.26
C GLY A 36 -12.18 -9.69 4.98
N SER A 37 -12.68 -8.95 5.97
CA SER A 37 -13.78 -7.99 5.80
C SER A 37 -13.25 -6.65 5.29
N LEU A 38 -13.94 -6.05 4.32
CA LEU A 38 -13.62 -4.72 3.79
C LEU A 38 -13.77 -3.65 4.89
N ILE A 39 -12.69 -2.93 5.16
CA ILE A 39 -12.66 -1.79 6.09
C ILE A 39 -12.92 -0.49 5.32
N GLU A 40 -12.18 -0.30 4.23
CA GLU A 40 -12.16 0.99 3.52
C GLU A 40 -11.88 0.80 2.03
N GLU A 41 -12.39 1.71 1.22
CA GLU A 41 -12.17 1.79 -0.22
C GLU A 41 -11.77 3.23 -0.58
N TYR A 42 -10.78 3.38 -1.45
CA TYR A 42 -10.31 4.66 -1.96
C TYR A 42 -10.16 4.63 -3.48
N SER A 43 -10.20 5.81 -4.09
CA SER A 43 -9.78 6.01 -5.47
C SER A 43 -8.25 6.02 -5.56
N LEU A 44 -7.67 5.21 -6.45
CA LEU A 44 -6.25 5.19 -6.73
C LEU A 44 -5.87 6.34 -7.66
N VAL A 45 -5.07 7.26 -7.17
CA VAL A 45 -4.53 8.39 -7.94
C VAL A 45 -3.26 7.97 -8.66
N ASP A 46 -2.29 7.45 -7.91
CA ASP A 46 -0.99 7.05 -8.45
C ASP A 46 -0.39 5.89 -7.65
N LYS A 47 0.59 5.20 -8.25
CA LYS A 47 1.35 4.15 -7.59
C LYS A 47 2.82 4.20 -7.98
N LYS A 48 3.69 3.98 -6.99
CA LYS A 48 5.13 3.91 -7.18
C LYS A 48 5.69 2.68 -6.48
N ILE A 49 6.63 2.00 -7.13
CA ILE A 49 7.36 0.87 -6.55
C ILE A 49 8.83 1.27 -6.50
N THR A 50 9.46 1.09 -5.34
CA THR A 50 10.87 1.33 -5.11
C THR A 50 11.49 0.15 -4.38
N LEU A 51 12.79 -0.03 -4.56
CA LEU A 51 13.61 -0.93 -3.75
C LEU A 51 14.38 -0.06 -2.76
N ASP A 52 14.36 -0.45 -1.50
CA ASP A 52 15.08 0.22 -0.42
C ASP A 52 16.18 -0.74 0.07
N ASP A 53 17.43 -0.38 -0.22
CA ASP A 53 18.60 -1.22 0.08
C ASP A 53 19.19 -0.80 1.42
N ASP A 54 19.05 -1.68 2.41
CA ASP A 54 19.72 -1.57 3.70
C ASP A 54 21.05 -2.33 3.64
N LEU A 55 22.10 -1.59 3.30
CA LEU A 55 23.46 -2.13 3.17
C LEU A 55 24.06 -2.57 4.51
N GLU A 56 23.56 -2.06 5.65
CA GLU A 56 24.05 -2.46 6.97
C GLU A 56 23.53 -3.84 7.36
N ASN A 57 22.27 -4.13 7.02
CA ASN A 57 21.62 -5.40 7.31
C ASN A 57 21.66 -6.42 6.15
N ASP A 58 22.33 -6.08 5.04
CA ASP A 58 22.39 -6.87 3.79
C ASP A 58 20.99 -7.31 3.32
N GLN A 59 20.05 -6.35 3.31
CA GLN A 59 18.65 -6.59 3.00
C GLN A 59 18.14 -5.57 1.99
N THR A 60 17.31 -6.04 1.06
CA THR A 60 16.53 -5.17 0.16
C THR A 60 15.05 -5.32 0.50
N GLU A 61 14.38 -4.21 0.79
CA GLU A 61 12.93 -4.16 0.97
C GLU A 61 12.23 -3.59 -0.28
N ILE A 62 11.22 -4.30 -0.78
CA ILE A 62 10.30 -3.76 -1.79
C ILE A 62 9.29 -2.84 -1.10
N VAL A 63 9.27 -1.57 -1.50
CA VAL A 63 8.35 -0.54 -1.00
C VAL A 63 7.37 -0.14 -2.10
N VAL A 64 6.08 -0.35 -1.85
CA VAL A 64 4.98 0.06 -2.73
C VAL A 64 4.28 1.25 -2.10
N THR A 65 4.29 2.40 -2.77
CA THR A 65 3.54 3.59 -2.35
C THR A 65 2.31 3.76 -3.22
N LEU A 66 1.14 3.86 -2.60
CA LEU A 66 -0.15 4.11 -3.22
C LEU A 66 -0.63 5.50 -2.80
N LEU A 67 -0.80 6.40 -3.76
CA LEU A 67 -1.46 7.68 -3.54
C LEU A 67 -2.95 7.51 -3.81
N VAL A 68 -3.78 7.84 -2.83
CA VAL A 68 -5.21 7.63 -2.86
C VAL A 68 -5.98 8.88 -2.44
N GLU A 69 -7.24 8.94 -2.86
CA GLU A 69 -8.22 9.97 -2.47
C GLU A 69 -9.54 9.27 -2.08
N LYS A 70 -10.25 9.87 -1.12
CA LYS A 70 -11.50 9.32 -0.59
C LYS A 70 -12.71 9.84 -1.36
#